data_AF-A0A3D2D228-F1
#
_entry.id   AF-A0A3D2D228-F1
#
_cell.length_a   1.000
_cell.length_b   1.000
_cell.length_c   1.000
_cell.angle_alpha   90.00
_cell.angle_beta   90.00
_cell.angle_gamma   90.00
#
_symmetry.space_group_name_H-M   'P 1'
#
loop_
_entity.id
_entity.type
_entity.pdbx_description
1 polymer ?
#
loop_
_entity_poly.entity_id
_entity_poly.type
_entity_poly.pdbx_seq_one_letter_code
_entity_poly.pdbx_strand_id
1 'polypeptide(L)' 'MEKDKHEREYCQCSHSSAITAVEDEWGYWDVCCDCDKPLEDGFHYYNHYDGEDHDDIDLY' A
#
# COMPACT_ATOMS: atom_id res chain seq x y z
N MET A 1 -5.19 -0.81 33.75
CA MET A 1 -4.20 -1.45 32.84
C MET A 1 -4.42 -0.85 31.47
N GLU A 2 -3.95 0.37 31.25
CA GLU A 2 -4.03 1.04 29.95
C GLU A 2 -2.75 0.68 29.21
N LYS A 3 -2.89 -0.25 28.26
CA LYS A 3 -1.78 -0.86 27.54
C LYS A 3 -1.15 0.19 26.61
N ASP A 4 0.16 0.32 26.71
CA ASP A 4 1.08 0.99 25.79
C ASP A 4 0.54 1.09 24.36
N LYS A 5 0.07 2.27 23.96
CA LYS A 5 -0.37 2.59 22.60
C LYS A 5 0.72 3.31 21.80
N HIS A 6 1.97 2.86 21.94
CA HIS A 6 2.96 3.03 20.87
C HIS A 6 2.99 1.75 20.02
N GLU A 7 1.81 1.33 19.59
CA GLU A 7 1.71 0.36 18.52
C GLU A 7 2.08 1.10 17.24
N ARG A 8 3.27 0.81 16.71
CA ARG A 8 3.75 1.39 15.45
C ARG A 8 2.64 1.27 14.40
N GLU A 9 2.43 2.35 13.64
CA GLU A 9 1.36 2.50 12.65
C GLU A 9 1.49 1.47 11.50
N TYR A 10 2.70 0.94 11.30
CA TYR A 10 3.04 -0.02 10.27
C TYR A 10 3.40 -1.41 10.81
N CYS A 11 3.29 -2.41 9.94
CA CYS A 11 3.71 -3.78 10.16
C CYS A 11 5.19 -3.86 10.55
N GLN A 12 5.53 -4.77 11.47
CA GLN A 12 6.91 -5.08 11.89
C GLN A 12 7.20 -6.59 11.86
N CYS A 13 6.33 -7.38 11.22
CA CYS A 13 6.56 -8.81 11.05
C CYS A 13 7.84 -9.01 10.24
N SER A 14 8.75 -9.86 10.73
CA SER A 14 9.98 -10.19 10.00
C SER A 14 9.69 -10.93 8.69
N HIS A 15 8.59 -11.68 8.68
CA HIS A 15 8.03 -12.35 7.51
C HIS A 15 6.51 -12.28 7.62
N SER A 16 5.86 -11.91 6.53
CA SER A 16 4.41 -12.03 6.35
C SER A 16 4.08 -13.35 5.64
N SER A 17 3.09 -14.07 6.15
CA SER A 17 2.58 -15.29 5.53
C SER A 17 1.83 -14.98 4.24
N ALA A 18 1.14 -13.84 4.21
CA ALA A 18 0.43 -13.30 3.08
C ALA A 18 0.29 -11.77 3.21
N ILE A 19 0.04 -11.12 2.08
CA ILE A 19 -0.25 -9.69 1.97
C ILE A 19 -1.58 -9.56 1.24
N THR A 20 -2.42 -8.64 1.70
CA THR A 20 -3.69 -8.28 1.06
C THR A 20 -3.71 -6.78 0.76
N ALA A 21 -4.56 -6.35 -0.17
CA ALA A 21 -4.71 -4.95 -0.55
C ALA A 21 -5.98 -4.37 0.07
N VAL A 22 -5.85 -3.19 0.67
CA VAL A 22 -6.98 -2.38 1.15
C VAL A 22 -7.08 -1.13 0.31
N GLU A 23 -8.20 -0.98 -0.39
CA GLU A 23 -8.50 0.16 -1.27
C GLU A 23 -8.60 1.46 -0.47
N ASP A 24 -8.10 2.54 -1.06
CA ASP A 24 -8.16 3.91 -0.56
C ASP A 24 -8.60 4.86 -1.70
N GLU A 25 -8.72 6.16 -1.44
CA GLU A 25 -9.24 7.12 -2.42
C GLU A 25 -8.31 7.27 -3.64
N TRP A 26 -7.00 7.12 -3.45
CA TRP A 26 -5.97 7.42 -4.45
C TRP A 26 -5.16 6.20 -4.89
N GLY A 27 -5.46 5.03 -4.33
CA GLY A 27 -4.63 3.84 -4.45
C GLY A 27 -5.06 2.73 -3.52
N TYR A 28 -4.15 1.83 -3.19
CA TYR A 28 -4.36 0.78 -2.18
C TYR A 28 -3.14 0.58 -1.30
N TRP A 29 -3.36 0.13 -0.07
CA TRP A 29 -2.32 -0.26 0.87
C TRP A 29 -2.12 -1.76 0.88
N ASP A 30 -0.87 -2.21 0.79
CA ASP A 30 -0.47 -3.56 1.16
C ASP A 30 -0.53 -3.71 2.68
N VAL A 31 -1.35 -4.65 3.14
CA VAL A 31 -1.60 -4.95 4.54
C VAL A 31 -1.16 -6.38 4.85
N CYS A 32 -0.44 -6.54 5.95
CA CYS A 32 0.02 -7.84 6.43
C CYS A 32 -1.14 -8.64 7.01
N CYS A 33 -1.39 -9.85 6.50
CA CYS A 33 -2.47 -10.71 7.00
C CYS A 33 -2.22 -11.27 8.41
N ASP A 34 -0.99 -11.20 8.93
CA ASP A 34 -0.67 -11.73 10.26
C ASP A 34 -0.90 -10.73 11.39
N CYS A 35 -0.81 -9.43 11.09
CA CYS A 35 -0.93 -8.38 12.10
C CYS A 35 -1.93 -7.28 11.74
N ASP A 36 -2.58 -7.37 10.57
CA ASP A 36 -3.57 -6.44 10.04
C ASP A 36 -3.10 -4.98 10.00
N LYS A 37 -1.78 -4.76 9.87
CA LYS A 37 -1.17 -3.43 9.75
C LYS A 37 -0.62 -3.21 8.35
N PRO A 38 -0.71 -1.97 7.82
CA PRO A 38 -0.14 -1.62 6.54
C PRO A 38 1.38 -1.77 6.56
N LEU A 39 1.97 -2.12 5.42
CA LEU A 39 3.42 -2.06 5.22
C LEU A 39 3.85 -0.59 5.09
N GLU A 40 5.01 -0.23 5.66
CA GLU A 40 5.50 1.15 5.72
C GLU A 40 5.65 1.83 4.35
N ASP A 41 5.98 1.04 3.32
CA ASP A 41 6.12 1.49 1.93
C ASP A 41 5.13 0.76 1.00
N GLY A 42 3.98 0.37 1.55
CA GLY A 42 3.00 -0.49 0.86
C GLY A 42 1.93 0.26 0.07
N PHE A 43 2.02 1.58 -0.12
CA PHE A 43 0.97 2.33 -0.82
C PHE A 43 1.23 2.40 -2.32
N HIS A 44 0.25 1.94 -3.10
CA HIS A 44 0.30 1.94 -4.56
C HIS A 44 -0.77 2.88 -5.09
N TYR A 45 -0.36 3.93 -5.80
CA TYR A 45 -1.29 4.85 -6.46
C TYR A 45 -1.92 4.19 -7.69
N TYR A 46 -3.22 4.36 -7.90
CA TYR A 46 -3.88 3.85 -9.11
C TYR A 46 -3.33 4.48 -10.39
N ASN A 47 -2.94 5.74 -10.31
CA ASN A 47 -2.37 6.51 -11.41
C ASN A 47 -0.86 6.62 -11.22
N HIS A 48 -0.13 5.56 -11.56
CA HIS A 48 1.32 5.64 -11.65
C HIS A 48 1.69 6.22 -13.03
N TYR A 49 1.92 7.53 -13.09
CA TYR A 49 2.43 8.19 -14.29
C TYR A 49 3.91 7.79 -14.49
N ASP A 50 4.14 6.69 -15.20
CA ASP A 50 5.48 6.18 -15.55
C ASP A 50 6.07 6.85 -16.81
N GLY A 51 5.31 7.74 -17.44
CA GLY A 51 5.71 8.46 -18.64
C GLY A 51 5.54 7.67 -19.95
N GLU A 52 4.98 6.45 -19.91
CA GLU A 52 4.70 5.62 -21.09
C GLU A 52 3.22 5.65 -21.54
N ASP A 53 2.30 6.20 -20.73
CA ASP A 53 0.85 6.21 -21.02
C ASP A 53 0.37 7.46 -21.81
N HIS A 54 1.28 8.04 -22.60
CA HIS A 54 0.91 9.00 -23.65
C HIS A 54 0.86 8.24 -24.97
N ASP A 55 -0.26 7.56 -25.22
CA ASP A 55 -0.58 7.09 -26.57
C ASP A 55 -0.43 8.30 -27.52
N ASP A 56 0.45 8.15 -28.51
CA ASP A 56 0.73 9.11 -29.59
C ASP A 56 -0.50 9.28 -30.53
N ILE A 57 -1.68 9.56 -29.99
CA ILE A 57 -2.91 9.87 -30.76
C ILE A 57 -2.84 11.33 -31.18
N ASP A 58 -1.86 11.66 -32.02
CA ASP A 58 -1.82 12.92 -32.79
C ASP A 58 -1.19 12.67 -34.18
N LEU A 59 -1.54 11.54 -34.82
CA LEU A 59 -1.23 11.31 -36.24
C LEU A 59 -2.49 11.48 -37.11
N TYR A 60 -2.83 12.74 -37.43
CA TYR A 60 -3.73 13.09 -38.54
C TYR A 60 -3.10 14.15 -39.45
#